data_AF-A0A818NVJ7-F1
#
_entry.id   AF-A0A818NVJ7-F1
#
_cell.length_a   1.000
_cell.length_b   1.000
_cell.length_c   1.000
_cell.angle_alpha   90.00
_cell.angle_beta   90.00
_cell.angle_gamma   90.00
#
_symmetry.space_group_name_H-M   'P 1'
#
loop_
_entity.id
_entity.type
_entity.pdbx_description
1 polymer ?
#
loop_
_entity_poly.entity_id
_entity_poly.type
_entity_poly.pdbx_seq_one_letter_code
_entity_poly.pdbx_strand_id
1 'polypeptide(L)'
;IDTRLFGIKTIKGFTIGLQDEIIVGDHRIHILSYEGKYLRQISSLTQQQIVDVDVHIAHQPPDLIPSYHKQLQSSISLPPHSKSTNILTAKGGFYTALCVDKNGLLLAGKCEKDGFARIEIYDNQGHLLRIIDSYAQRLRRPCSLATTRDGCVFCVDLTTDSIRKYRYT
;
A
#
# COMPACT_ATOMS: atom_id res chain seq x y z
N ILE A 1 -10.07 -4.67 -23.88
CA ILE A 1 -10.86 -3.94 -22.86
C ILE A 1 -10.45 -2.47 -22.93
N ASP A 2 -11.36 -1.56 -23.27
CA ASP A 2 -11.05 -0.12 -23.18
C ASP A 2 -11.21 0.34 -21.73
N THR A 3 -10.09 0.44 -21.01
CA THR A 3 -10.07 0.77 -19.58
C THR A 3 -10.46 2.22 -19.29
N ARG A 4 -10.43 3.09 -20.31
CA ARG A 4 -10.76 4.53 -20.16
C ARG A 4 -12.23 4.75 -19.86
N LEU A 5 -13.10 3.85 -20.32
CA LEU A 5 -14.54 3.86 -20.02
C LEU A 5 -14.83 3.76 -18.52
N PHE A 6 -13.89 3.20 -17.74
CA PHE A 6 -14.02 3.01 -16.29
C PHE A 6 -13.23 4.04 -15.49
N GLY A 7 -12.67 5.07 -16.14
CA GLY A 7 -11.88 6.10 -15.49
C GLY A 7 -10.48 5.64 -15.04
N ILE A 8 -10.02 4.47 -15.48
CA ILE A 8 -8.64 4.00 -15.27
C ILE A 8 -7.73 4.80 -16.21
N LYS A 9 -6.88 5.64 -15.63
CA LYS A 9 -5.94 6.48 -16.37
C LYS A 9 -4.60 5.78 -16.58
N THR A 10 -4.12 5.06 -15.57
CA THR A 10 -2.86 4.34 -15.66
C THR A 10 -2.88 3.12 -14.77
N ILE A 11 -2.61 1.95 -15.33
CA ILE A 11 -2.43 0.73 -14.56
C ILE A 11 -1.06 0.82 -13.87
N LYS A 12 -1.06 0.86 -12.54
CA LYS A 12 0.14 0.96 -11.71
C LYS A 12 0.47 -0.35 -11.01
N GLY A 13 -0.53 -1.18 -10.76
CA GLY A 13 -0.40 -2.54 -10.26
C GLY A 13 -1.67 -3.33 -10.57
N PHE A 14 -1.58 -4.65 -10.53
CA PHE A 14 -2.75 -5.52 -10.66
C PHE A 14 -2.53 -6.82 -9.89
N THR A 15 -3.62 -7.51 -9.58
CA THR A 15 -3.60 -8.88 -9.03
C THR A 15 -4.88 -9.61 -9.42
N ILE A 16 -4.95 -10.90 -9.14
CA ILE A 16 -6.13 -11.73 -9.36
C ILE A 16 -6.73 -12.07 -7.99
N GLY A 17 -8.03 -11.83 -7.83
CA GLY A 17 -8.77 -12.18 -6.63
C GLY A 17 -9.15 -13.66 -6.58
N LEU A 18 -9.79 -14.07 -5.48
CA LEU A 18 -10.13 -15.48 -5.26
C LEU A 18 -11.32 -15.96 -6.11
N GLN A 19 -12.05 -15.05 -6.77
CA GLN A 19 -13.19 -15.33 -7.63
C GLN A 19 -12.85 -15.04 -9.11
N ASP A 20 -11.57 -15.14 -9.47
CA ASP A 20 -11.01 -14.82 -10.78
C ASP A 20 -11.26 -13.36 -11.22
N GLU A 21 -11.54 -12.47 -10.29
CA GLU A 21 -11.65 -11.04 -10.59
C GLU A 21 -10.28 -10.41 -10.81
N ILE A 22 -10.19 -9.52 -11.80
CA ILE A 22 -9.00 -8.73 -12.08
C ILE A 22 -9.07 -7.46 -11.23
N ILE A 23 -8.14 -7.31 -10.30
CA ILE A 23 -8.05 -6.15 -9.42
C ILE A 23 -6.93 -5.24 -9.93
N VAL A 24 -7.26 -3.99 -10.22
CA VAL A 24 -6.36 -3.02 -10.85
C VAL A 24 -6.17 -1.80 -9.95
N GLY A 25 -4.90 -1.42 -9.76
CA GLY A 25 -4.50 -0.22 -9.03
C GLY A 25 -4.20 0.94 -9.98
N ASP A 26 -4.84 2.08 -9.72
CA ASP A 26 -4.59 3.41 -10.30
C ASP A 26 -4.68 4.43 -9.14
N HIS A 27 -5.28 5.62 -9.34
CA HIS A 27 -5.70 6.52 -8.27
C HIS A 27 -6.79 5.93 -7.36
N ARG A 28 -7.42 4.85 -7.79
CA ARG A 28 -8.43 4.04 -7.11
C ARG A 28 -8.12 2.57 -7.36
N ILE A 29 -8.80 1.68 -6.64
CA ILE A 29 -8.75 0.25 -6.95
C ILE A 29 -10.02 -0.10 -7.72
N HIS A 30 -9.85 -0.71 -8.89
CA HIS A 30 -10.92 -1.14 -9.77
C HIS A 30 -10.97 -2.66 -9.78
N ILE A 31 -12.18 -3.22 -9.80
CA ILE A 31 -12.40 -4.67 -9.87
C ILE A 31 -13.19 -4.98 -11.14
N LEU A 32 -12.66 -5.89 -11.94
CA LEU A 32 -13.27 -6.37 -13.18
C LEU A 32 -13.47 -7.89 -13.10
N SER A 33 -14.45 -8.42 -13.80
CA SER A 33 -14.56 -9.86 -14.00
C SER A 33 -13.40 -10.38 -14.87
N TYR A 34 -13.17 -11.70 -14.87
CA TYR A 34 -12.23 -12.34 -15.79
C TYR A 34 -12.55 -12.06 -17.27
N GLU A 35 -13.82 -11.83 -17.59
CA GLU A 35 -14.28 -11.44 -18.94
C GLU A 35 -13.97 -9.96 -19.28
N GLY A 36 -13.46 -9.19 -18.32
CA GLY A 36 -13.15 -7.77 -18.49
C GLY A 36 -14.32 -6.82 -18.27
N LYS A 37 -15.44 -7.29 -17.71
CA LYS A 37 -16.57 -6.43 -17.32
C LYS A 37 -16.24 -5.71 -16.02
N TYR A 38 -16.48 -4.41 -15.96
CA TYR A 38 -16.29 -3.67 -14.73
C TYR A 38 -17.34 -4.06 -13.67
N LEU A 39 -16.90 -4.38 -12.45
CA LEU A 39 -17.75 -4.81 -11.35
C LEU A 39 -17.97 -3.69 -10.35
N ARG A 40 -16.88 -3.18 -9.76
CA ARG A 40 -16.94 -2.11 -8.75
C ARG A 40 -15.59 -1.41 -8.58
N GLN A 41 -15.58 -0.38 -7.74
CA GLN A 41 -14.39 0.35 -7.33
C GLN A 41 -14.32 0.41 -5.81
N ILE A 42 -13.12 0.22 -5.26
CA ILE A 42 -12.79 0.52 -3.88
C ILE A 42 -12.17 1.92 -3.85
N SER A 43 -12.81 2.80 -3.11
CA SER A 43 -12.27 4.11 -2.75
C SER A 43 -12.17 4.17 -1.24
N SER A 44 -10.99 4.52 -0.71
CA SER A 44 -10.75 4.70 0.71
C SER A 44 -11.76 5.67 1.34
N LEU A 45 -12.85 5.13 1.89
CA LEU A 45 -13.76 5.83 2.79
C LEU A 45 -13.53 5.26 4.19
N THR A 46 -13.28 6.18 5.10
CA THR A 46 -12.67 5.99 6.42
C THR A 46 -13.49 5.14 7.39
N GLN A 47 -12.87 4.05 7.88
CA GLN A 47 -12.92 3.64 9.29
C GLN A 47 -11.50 3.13 9.63
N GLN A 48 -10.86 3.71 10.65
CA GLN A 48 -9.42 3.54 10.89
C GLN A 48 -9.15 2.66 12.11
N GLN A 49 -8.36 1.59 11.92
CA GLN A 49 -7.45 1.05 12.93
C GLN A 49 -6.03 1.05 12.34
N ILE A 50 -5.12 1.82 12.94
CA ILE A 50 -3.69 1.80 12.62
C ILE A 50 -3.08 0.69 13.46
N VAL A 51 -2.35 -0.24 12.83
CA VAL A 51 -1.65 -1.32 13.53
C VAL A 51 -0.17 -1.14 13.28
N ASP A 52 0.58 -0.92 14.35
CA ASP A 52 2.05 -0.90 14.30
C ASP A 52 2.55 -2.34 14.24
N VAL A 53 3.41 -2.64 13.27
CA VAL A 53 3.78 -4.01 12.92
C VAL A 53 5.29 -4.15 12.87
N ASP A 54 5.77 -5.15 13.62
CA ASP A 54 7.16 -5.54 13.74
C ASP A 54 7.80 -5.84 12.37
N VAL A 55 8.93 -5.18 12.08
CA VAL A 55 9.57 -5.17 10.76
C VAL A 55 10.75 -6.14 10.77
N HIS A 56 10.65 -7.23 10.02
CA HIS A 56 11.82 -8.06 9.72
C HIS A 56 12.40 -7.64 8.36
N ILE A 57 13.60 -7.07 8.38
CA ILE A 57 14.36 -6.69 7.18
C ILE A 57 15.20 -7.91 6.78
N ALA A 58 15.02 -8.42 5.56
CA ALA A 58 16.00 -9.34 4.99
C ALA A 58 17.24 -8.53 4.58
N HIS A 59 18.41 -8.96 5.06
CA HIS A 59 19.69 -8.27 4.89
C HIS A 59 19.98 -7.79 3.46
N GLN A 60 20.63 -6.63 3.37
CA GLN A 60 21.28 -6.12 2.15
C GLN A 60 22.22 -7.19 1.55
N PRO A 61 22.26 -7.38 0.21
CA PRO A 61 23.36 -8.09 -0.41
C PRO A 61 24.69 -7.37 -0.12
N PRO A 62 25.82 -8.07 0.08
CA PRO A 62 27.07 -7.46 0.55
C PRO A 62 27.74 -6.42 -0.36
N ASP A 63 27.30 -6.19 -1.61
CA ASP A 63 28.16 -5.54 -2.63
C ASP A 63 27.50 -4.40 -3.42
N LEU A 64 26.90 -3.41 -2.75
CA LEU A 64 26.50 -2.15 -3.42
C LEU A 64 27.12 -0.93 -2.74
N ILE A 65 28.09 -0.37 -3.46
CA ILE A 65 28.84 0.86 -3.16
C ILE A 65 27.87 2.00 -2.81
N PRO A 66 28.06 2.73 -1.70
CA PRO A 66 27.19 3.86 -1.35
C PRO A 66 27.43 5.02 -2.32
N SER A 67 26.44 5.34 -3.16
CA SER A 67 26.39 6.62 -3.85
C SER A 67 25.83 7.69 -2.90
N TYR A 68 26.73 8.57 -2.46
CA TYR A 68 26.45 9.73 -1.63
C TYR A 68 25.56 10.79 -2.33
N HIS A 69 24.86 11.56 -1.49
CA HIS A 69 24.14 12.85 -1.67
C HIS A 69 22.61 12.74 -1.48
N LYS A 70 21.93 13.44 -0.55
CA LYS A 70 22.23 14.69 0.19
C LYS A 70 21.69 14.63 1.62
N GLN A 71 22.51 15.10 2.54
CA GLN A 71 22.22 15.54 3.90
C GLN A 71 21.07 16.57 3.93
N LEU A 72 20.16 16.45 4.89
CA LEU A 72 19.43 17.61 5.44
C LEU A 72 19.40 17.49 6.96
N GLN A 73 19.88 18.56 7.58
CA GLN A 73 20.27 18.68 8.97
C GLN A 73 19.08 18.66 9.93
N SER A 74 19.36 18.19 11.14
CA SER A 74 18.50 18.10 12.32
C SER A 74 18.04 19.45 12.87
N SER A 75 16.83 19.50 13.43
CA SER A 75 16.57 20.21 14.67
C SER A 75 15.50 19.50 15.51
N ILE A 76 15.75 19.45 16.82
CA ILE A 76 15.00 18.75 17.86
C ILE A 76 14.06 19.74 18.56
N SER A 77 12.80 19.37 18.80
CA SER A 77 12.07 19.66 20.03
C SER A 77 10.82 18.76 20.18
N LEU A 78 10.57 18.31 21.42
CA LEU A 78 9.55 17.34 21.85
C LEU A 78 8.14 17.98 22.09
N PRO A 79 7.05 17.18 22.20
CA PRO A 79 5.63 17.60 22.20
C PRO A 79 5.09 17.78 23.65
N PRO A 80 3.78 17.90 23.98
CA PRO A 80 2.55 17.78 23.17
C PRO A 80 1.42 18.79 23.45
N HIS A 81 0.51 19.00 22.49
CA HIS A 81 -0.90 19.24 22.81
C HIS A 81 -1.82 18.78 21.68
N SER A 82 -2.68 17.82 22.04
CA SER A 82 -3.85 17.37 21.32
C SER A 82 -4.78 18.53 20.96
N LYS A 83 -5.24 18.58 19.70
CA LYS A 83 -6.65 18.77 19.30
C LYS A 83 -6.79 18.89 17.78
N SER A 84 -7.57 17.96 17.23
CA SER A 84 -8.80 18.20 16.46
C SER A 84 -8.87 17.34 15.20
N THR A 85 -9.88 16.48 15.22
CA THR A 85 -10.38 15.66 14.13
C THR A 85 -10.66 16.51 12.90
N ASN A 86 -9.80 16.40 11.89
CA ASN A 86 -10.15 16.80 10.54
C ASN A 86 -10.63 15.57 9.78
N ILE A 87 -11.85 15.66 9.26
CA ILE A 87 -12.39 14.75 8.25
C ILE A 87 -11.46 14.87 7.03
N LEU A 88 -10.50 13.95 6.92
CA LEU A 88 -9.58 13.92 5.79
C LEU A 88 -10.34 13.38 4.59
N THR A 89 -10.80 14.30 3.73
CA THR A 89 -11.06 14.02 2.32
C THR A 89 -9.93 13.15 1.79
N ALA A 90 -10.26 12.07 1.08
CA ALA A 90 -9.30 11.08 0.58
C ALA A 90 -8.10 11.78 -0.05
N LYS A 91 -6.98 11.86 0.69
CA LYS A 91 -5.75 12.44 0.18
C LYS A 91 -5.38 11.61 -1.06
N GLY A 92 -5.19 12.33 -2.17
CA GLY A 92 -4.93 11.72 -3.46
C GLY A 92 -3.65 10.85 -3.42
N GLY A 93 -3.57 9.89 -4.32
CA GLY A 93 -2.45 8.96 -4.39
C GLY A 93 -2.63 7.99 -5.54
N PHE A 94 -1.85 6.93 -5.57
CA PHE A 94 -2.01 5.83 -6.50
C PHE A 94 -1.56 4.50 -5.90
N TYR A 95 -2.20 3.42 -6.31
CA TYR A 95 -1.97 2.06 -5.84
C TYR A 95 -1.01 1.34 -6.79
N THR A 96 0.20 1.06 -6.31
CA THR A 96 1.31 0.53 -7.12
C THR A 96 1.56 -0.96 -6.93
N ALA A 97 1.08 -1.54 -5.84
CA ALA A 97 1.27 -2.95 -5.53
C ALA A 97 -0.02 -3.52 -4.93
N LEU A 98 -0.45 -4.68 -5.42
CA LEU A 98 -1.67 -5.33 -4.99
C LEU A 98 -1.40 -6.82 -4.77
N CYS A 99 -2.00 -7.38 -3.73
CA CYS A 99 -1.99 -8.83 -3.47
C CYS A 99 -3.24 -9.21 -2.70
N VAL A 100 -3.81 -10.39 -2.99
CA VAL A 100 -4.92 -10.97 -2.23
C VAL A 100 -4.38 -12.13 -1.40
N ASP A 101 -4.75 -12.18 -0.13
CA ASP A 101 -4.36 -13.30 0.74
C ASP A 101 -5.33 -14.48 0.63
N LYS A 102 -4.99 -15.60 1.31
CA LYS A 102 -5.80 -16.82 1.29
C LYS A 102 -7.22 -16.66 1.85
N ASN A 103 -7.48 -15.60 2.61
CA ASN A 103 -8.79 -15.32 3.22
C ASN A 103 -9.60 -14.29 2.40
N GLY A 104 -9.03 -13.78 1.30
CA GLY A 104 -9.65 -12.77 0.45
C GLY A 104 -9.30 -11.33 0.82
N LEU A 105 -8.47 -11.10 1.84
CA LEU A 105 -8.06 -9.74 2.18
C LEU A 105 -7.21 -9.16 1.06
N LEU A 106 -7.57 -7.96 0.62
CA LEU A 106 -6.81 -7.22 -0.39
C LEU A 106 -5.80 -6.31 0.30
N LEU A 107 -4.52 -6.54 0.04
CA LEU A 107 -3.43 -5.68 0.46
C LEU A 107 -3.03 -4.78 -0.69
N ALA A 108 -2.97 -3.48 -0.43
CA ALA A 108 -2.74 -2.46 -1.44
C ALA A 108 -1.67 -1.46 -1.00
N GLY A 109 -0.52 -1.50 -1.67
CA GLY A 109 0.55 -0.50 -1.53
C GLY A 109 0.11 0.81 -2.17
N LYS A 110 -0.15 1.81 -1.34
CA LYS A 110 -0.60 3.16 -1.76
C LYS A 110 0.52 4.16 -1.60
N CYS A 111 0.87 4.84 -2.68
CA CYS A 111 1.70 6.04 -2.68
C CYS A 111 0.81 7.27 -2.53
N GLU A 112 0.97 8.01 -1.45
CA GLU A 112 0.30 9.31 -1.21
C GLU A 112 1.03 10.43 -1.96
N LYS A 113 0.33 11.54 -2.26
CA LYS A 113 0.92 12.70 -2.96
C LYS A 113 2.14 13.30 -2.26
N ASP A 114 2.20 13.23 -0.94
CA ASP A 114 3.26 13.84 -0.11
C ASP A 114 4.55 12.99 -0.09
N GLY A 115 4.64 11.96 -0.95
CA GLY A 115 5.80 11.08 -1.08
C GLY A 115 5.93 10.03 0.01
N PHE A 116 4.90 9.86 0.84
CA PHE A 116 4.79 8.75 1.79
C PHE A 116 4.00 7.61 1.15
N ALA A 117 4.33 6.39 1.53
CA ALA A 117 3.53 5.23 1.17
C ALA A 117 3.14 4.41 2.39
N ARG A 118 2.11 3.59 2.21
CA ARG A 118 1.59 2.67 3.22
C ARG A 118 0.99 1.45 2.52
N ILE A 119 0.77 0.38 3.28
CA ILE A 119 -0.03 -0.76 2.82
C ILE A 119 -1.41 -0.65 3.49
N GLU A 120 -2.45 -0.55 2.67
CA GLU A 120 -3.84 -0.57 3.11
C GLU A 120 -4.39 -1.99 2.96
N ILE A 121 -5.17 -2.45 3.94
CA ILE A 121 -5.73 -3.80 3.98
C ILE A 121 -7.24 -3.69 3.95
N TYR A 122 -7.87 -4.30 2.95
CA TYR A 122 -9.30 -4.24 2.70
C TYR A 122 -9.95 -5.62 2.86
N ASP A 123 -11.20 -5.64 3.32
CA ASP A 123 -12.04 -6.83 3.24
C ASP A 123 -12.64 -7.04 1.83
N ASN A 124 -13.38 -8.13 1.66
CA ASN A 124 -14.05 -8.48 0.41
C ASN A 124 -15.18 -7.53 0.03
N GLN A 125 -15.57 -6.57 0.89
CA GLN A 125 -16.54 -5.53 0.58
C GLN A 125 -15.87 -4.19 0.23
N GLY A 126 -14.55 -4.10 0.39
CA GLY A 126 -13.80 -2.89 0.17
C GLY A 126 -13.74 -1.97 1.40
N HIS A 127 -14.11 -2.47 2.59
CA HIS A 127 -13.89 -1.74 3.82
C HIS A 127 -12.41 -1.80 4.20
N LEU A 128 -11.84 -0.63 4.50
CA LEU A 128 -10.49 -0.53 5.02
C LEU A 128 -10.46 -1.10 6.44
N LEU A 129 -9.71 -2.18 6.65
CA LEU A 129 -9.54 -2.80 7.95
C LEU A 129 -8.35 -2.21 8.71
N ARG A 130 -7.20 -2.14 8.02
CA ARG A 130 -5.91 -1.84 8.64
C ARG A 130 -4.99 -1.06 7.72
N ILE A 131 -4.04 -0.36 8.33
CA ILE A 131 -2.95 0.34 7.65
C ILE A 131 -1.63 -0.11 8.27
N ILE A 132 -0.67 -0.45 7.41
CA ILE A 132 0.74 -0.63 7.78
C ILE A 132 1.49 0.62 7.31
N ASP A 133 1.87 1.47 8.26
CA ASP A 133 2.77 2.59 8.07
C ASP A 133 4.00 2.41 8.95
N SER A 134 5.14 2.06 8.36
CA SER A 134 6.36 1.85 9.12
C SER A 134 6.91 3.18 9.63
N TYR A 135 6.45 3.61 10.82
CA TYR A 135 6.69 4.94 11.40
C TYR A 135 8.17 5.37 11.36
N ALA A 136 9.06 4.48 11.81
CA ALA A 136 10.51 4.70 11.87
C ALA A 136 11.26 4.43 10.55
N GLN A 137 10.67 3.63 9.65
CA GLN A 137 11.24 3.32 8.35
C GLN A 137 10.18 3.46 7.28
N ARG A 138 9.77 4.69 6.95
CA ARG A 138 8.59 4.88 6.09
C ARG A 138 8.74 4.23 4.72
N LEU A 139 7.69 3.56 4.27
CA LEU A 139 7.59 3.14 2.88
C LEU A 139 7.54 4.38 1.98
N ARG A 140 8.11 4.25 0.78
CA ARG A 140 8.17 5.33 -0.20
C ARG A 140 7.55 4.94 -1.54
N ARG A 141 7.88 3.77 -2.08
CA ARG A 141 7.33 3.28 -3.35
C ARG A 141 7.22 1.75 -3.36
N PRO A 142 6.23 1.20 -2.62
CA PRO A 142 5.94 -0.24 -2.66
C PRO A 142 5.58 -0.64 -4.09
N CYS A 143 6.33 -1.54 -4.70
CA CYS A 143 6.12 -1.95 -6.10
C CYS A 143 5.60 -3.38 -6.24
N SER A 144 5.77 -4.19 -5.20
CA SER A 144 5.30 -5.57 -5.18
C SER A 144 4.98 -5.98 -3.75
N LEU A 145 3.90 -6.76 -3.62
CA LEU A 145 3.45 -7.35 -2.37
C LEU A 145 3.27 -8.86 -2.59
N ALA A 146 3.68 -9.66 -1.60
CA ALA A 146 3.42 -11.09 -1.59
C ALA A 146 3.01 -11.52 -0.18
N THR A 147 1.86 -12.17 -0.05
CA THR A 147 1.33 -12.64 1.23
C THR A 147 1.78 -14.07 1.51
N THR A 148 1.74 -14.42 2.79
CA THR A 148 2.07 -15.74 3.31
C THR A 148 0.87 -16.33 4.05
N ARG A 149 0.84 -17.65 4.21
CA ARG A 149 -0.29 -18.34 4.87
C ARG A 149 -0.42 -18.01 6.36
N ASP A 150 0.63 -17.51 7.00
CA ASP A 150 0.71 -17.15 8.42
C ASP A 150 0.44 -15.65 8.69
N GLY A 151 -0.11 -14.93 7.71
CA GLY A 151 -0.55 -13.55 7.91
C GLY A 151 0.56 -12.52 7.85
N CYS A 152 1.62 -12.79 7.10
CA CYS A 152 2.67 -11.82 6.81
C CYS A 152 2.66 -11.40 5.34
N VAL A 153 3.06 -10.15 5.07
CA VAL A 153 3.26 -9.61 3.74
C VAL A 153 4.72 -9.21 3.57
N PHE A 154 5.32 -9.66 2.47
CA PHE A 154 6.58 -9.13 1.97
C PHE A 154 6.29 -7.96 1.04
N CYS A 155 6.97 -6.84 1.28
CA CYS A 155 6.87 -5.64 0.48
C CYS A 155 8.22 -5.31 -0.12
N VAL A 156 8.28 -5.19 -1.45
CA VAL A 156 9.42 -4.65 -2.17
C VAL A 156 9.22 -3.15 -2.33
N ASP A 157 10.06 -2.34 -1.69
CA ASP A 157 10.04 -0.88 -1.81
C ASP A 157 11.24 -0.40 -2.64
N LEU A 158 10.95 0.07 -3.85
CA LEU A 158 12.01 0.45 -4.80
C LEU A 158 12.74 1.73 -4.43
N THR A 159 12.12 2.62 -3.67
CA THR A 159 12.78 3.90 -3.34
C THR A 159 13.70 3.74 -2.13
N THR A 160 13.42 2.79 -1.25
CA THR A 160 14.28 2.47 -0.10
C THR A 160 15.20 1.29 -0.35
N ASP A 161 15.18 0.72 -1.56
CA ASP A 161 15.96 -0.45 -1.98
C ASP A 161 15.91 -1.59 -0.94
N SER A 162 14.69 -1.96 -0.54
CA SER A 162 14.50 -2.91 0.55
C SER A 162 13.33 -3.87 0.33
N ILE A 163 13.47 -5.07 0.89
CA ILE A 163 12.40 -6.05 1.05
C ILE A 163 12.09 -6.16 2.54
N ARG A 164 10.82 -5.98 2.90
CA ARG A 164 10.39 -5.92 4.30
C ARG A 164 9.24 -6.87 4.54
N LYS A 165 9.28 -7.57 5.66
CA LYS A 165 8.20 -8.44 6.12
C LYS A 165 7.39 -7.73 7.22
N TYR A 166 6.08 -7.73 7.06
CA TYR A 166 5.12 -7.18 8.02
C TYR A 166 4.06 -8.23 8.36
N ARG A 167 3.72 -8.43 9.64
CA ARG A 167 2.56 -9.22 10.09
C ARG A 167 1.29 -8.39 10.13
N TYR A 168 0.22 -8.82 9.46
CA TYR A 168 -1.01 -8.02 9.33
C TYR A 168 -2.28 -8.70 9.82
N THR A 169 -2.18 -9.91 10.36
CA THR A 169 -3.27 -10.64 11.01
C THR A 169 -3.31 -10.35 12.49
#